data_AF-K1XNA4-F1
#
_entry.id   AF-K1XNA4-F1
#
_cell.length_a   1.000
_cell.length_b   1.000
_cell.length_c   1.000
_cell.angle_alpha   90.00
_cell.angle_beta   90.00
_cell.angle_gamma   90.00
#
_symmetry.space_group_name_H-M   'P 1'
#
loop_
_entity.id
_entity.type
_entity.pdbx_description
1 polymer ?
#
loop_
_entity_poly.entity_id
_entity_poly.type
_entity_poly.pdbx_seq_one_letter_code
_entity_poly.pdbx_strand_id
1 'polypeptide(L)'
;MKNKVSVIIVDMHAEATSEKIAMGWYLDGRVTAVLGTHTHVQTADERILPGGTGYITDVGMTGPFDSVIGIRKESIMQRFLLQIPNKFDVAKRDVRLQGVIVEIDHNGRAAGIGRVSVSMEEEQGR
;
A
#
# COMPACT_ATOMS: atom_id res chain seq x y z
N MET A 1 -1.32 16.61 20.79
CA MET A 1 -0.43 15.66 20.09
C MET A 1 0.87 16.28 19.59
N LYS A 2 0.86 17.44 18.90
CA LYS A 2 2.06 18.11 18.36
C LYS A 2 3.25 18.31 19.32
N ASN A 3 3.06 18.27 20.63
CA ASN A 3 4.12 18.47 21.64
C ASN A 3 4.56 17.19 22.36
N LYS A 4 4.12 15.99 21.93
CA LYS A 4 4.48 14.72 22.59
C LYS A 4 4.96 13.61 21.67
N VAL A 5 4.71 13.71 20.35
CA VAL A 5 5.06 12.68 19.38
C VAL A 5 5.68 13.37 18.17
N SER A 6 6.90 12.95 17.80
CA SER A 6 7.62 13.47 16.64
C SER A 6 7.19 12.79 15.33
N VAL A 7 6.85 11.51 15.37
CA VAL A 7 6.54 10.70 14.18
C VAL A 7 5.07 10.30 14.16
N ILE A 8 4.35 10.66 13.10
CA ILE A 8 2.94 10.33 12.92
C ILE A 8 2.74 9.69 11.54
N ILE A 9 2.30 8.44 11.52
CA ILE A 9 2.02 7.69 10.29
C ILE A 9 0.50 7.47 10.21
N VAL A 10 -0.07 7.70 9.03
CA VAL A 10 -1.48 7.48 8.73
C VAL A 10 -1.60 6.41 7.65
N ASP A 11 -2.26 5.30 7.97
CA ASP A 11 -2.75 4.32 6.98
C ASP A 11 -4.14 4.78 6.51
N MET A 12 -4.26 5.16 5.24
CA MET A 12 -5.50 5.59 4.61
C MET A 12 -6.11 4.43 3.81
N HIS A 13 -6.88 3.60 4.50
CA HIS A 13 -7.61 2.47 3.90
C HIS A 13 -8.86 2.96 3.16
N ALA A 14 -8.76 3.11 1.84
CA ALA A 14 -9.83 3.65 1.01
C ALA A 14 -9.74 3.13 -0.43
N GLU A 15 -10.82 3.24 -1.20
CA GLU A 15 -10.85 2.82 -2.60
C GLU A 15 -10.49 3.98 -3.55
N ALA A 16 -11.17 5.12 -3.39
CA ALA A 16 -11.06 6.23 -4.33
C ALA A 16 -9.70 6.95 -4.22
N THR A 17 -8.96 6.96 -5.32
CA THR A 17 -7.67 7.67 -5.41
C THR A 17 -7.81 9.15 -5.08
N SER A 18 -8.92 9.79 -5.46
CA SER A 18 -9.21 11.19 -5.13
C SER A 18 -9.27 11.44 -3.62
N GLU A 19 -9.89 10.55 -2.85
CA GLU A 19 -9.98 10.67 -1.39
C GLU A 19 -8.60 10.50 -0.74
N LYS A 20 -7.80 9.55 -1.23
CA LYS A 20 -6.43 9.33 -0.75
C LYS A 20 -5.53 10.52 -1.05
N ILE A 21 -5.59 11.08 -2.26
CA ILE A 21 -4.80 12.25 -2.67
C ILE A 21 -5.23 13.48 -1.87
N ALA A 22 -6.53 13.69 -1.71
CA ALA A 22 -7.07 14.77 -0.88
C ALA A 22 -6.60 14.65 0.58
N MET A 23 -6.57 13.44 1.13
CA MET A 23 -6.06 13.20 2.48
C MET A 23 -4.56 13.52 2.61
N GLY A 24 -3.75 13.12 1.62
CA GLY A 24 -2.33 13.47 1.56
C GLY A 24 -2.12 14.98 1.61
N TRP A 25 -2.81 15.73 0.74
CA TRP A 25 -2.74 17.19 0.73
C TRP A 25 -3.28 17.84 1.99
N TYR A 26 -4.37 17.31 2.54
CA TYR A 26 -4.94 17.82 3.78
C TYR A 26 -3.89 17.70 4.88
N LEU A 27 -3.30 16.52 5.09
CA LEU A 27 -2.40 16.25 6.21
C LEU A 27 -0.94 16.69 6.00
N ASP A 28 -0.60 17.25 4.85
CA ASP A 28 0.75 17.70 4.54
C ASP A 28 1.29 18.67 5.60
N GLY A 29 2.51 18.41 6.07
CA GLY A 29 3.18 19.15 7.16
C GLY A 29 2.59 18.94 8.56
N ARG A 30 1.56 18.11 8.70
CA ARG A 30 0.94 17.75 9.99
C ARG A 30 1.29 16.34 10.46
N VAL A 31 1.70 15.47 9.53
CA VAL A 31 2.08 14.08 9.79
C VAL A 31 3.36 13.72 9.04
N THR A 32 4.05 12.66 9.46
CA THR A 32 5.27 12.16 8.81
C THR A 32 4.96 11.49 7.49
N ALA A 33 3.93 10.65 7.44
CA ALA A 33 3.53 9.96 6.22
C ALA A 33 2.03 9.66 6.16
N VAL A 34 1.47 9.67 4.95
CA VAL A 34 0.14 9.18 4.61
C VAL A 34 0.30 8.07 3.57
N LEU A 35 0.01 6.84 3.96
CA LEU A 35 0.22 5.64 3.16
C LEU A 35 -1.15 5.04 2.84
N GLY A 36 -1.56 5.06 1.58
CA GLY A 36 -2.82 4.43 1.19
C GLY A 36 -2.73 2.90 1.19
N THR A 37 -3.85 2.23 1.47
CA THR A 37 -4.02 0.76 1.36
C THR A 37 -5.39 0.45 0.72
N HIS A 38 -5.78 -0.83 0.64
CA HIS A 38 -7.07 -1.38 0.16
C HIS A 38 -7.06 -1.97 -1.25
N THR A 39 -6.50 -1.27 -2.25
CA THR A 39 -6.71 -1.67 -3.65
C THR A 39 -5.85 -2.84 -4.10
N HIS A 40 -4.89 -3.27 -3.25
CA HIS A 40 -3.95 -4.37 -3.47
C HIS A 40 -3.00 -4.20 -4.67
N VAL A 41 -2.97 -3.03 -5.30
CA VAL A 41 -2.07 -2.71 -6.41
C VAL A 41 -1.19 -1.54 -6.00
N GLN A 42 0.10 -1.80 -5.80
CA GLN A 42 1.05 -0.75 -5.43
C GLN A 42 1.14 0.31 -6.55
N THR A 43 0.96 1.58 -6.17
CA THR A 43 1.10 2.71 -7.09
C THR A 43 2.58 3.10 -7.24
N ALA A 44 2.90 3.98 -8.19
CA ALA A 44 4.25 4.49 -8.46
C ALA A 44 4.34 6.02 -8.27
N ASP A 45 3.52 6.54 -7.36
CA ASP A 45 3.37 7.96 -7.07
C ASP A 45 3.98 8.37 -5.73
N GLU A 46 4.86 7.54 -5.19
CA GLU A 46 5.56 7.83 -3.94
C GLU A 46 6.36 9.11 -4.04
N ARG A 47 6.16 10.02 -3.07
CA ARG A 47 6.82 11.32 -3.04
C ARG A 47 6.77 11.95 -1.66
N ILE A 48 7.63 12.95 -1.46
CA ILE A 48 7.52 13.85 -0.32
C ILE A 48 6.72 15.07 -0.77
N LEU A 49 5.66 15.39 -0.04
CA LEU A 49 4.85 16.59 -0.27
C LEU A 49 5.57 17.86 0.25
N PRO A 50 5.20 19.06 -0.21
CA PRO A 50 5.92 20.30 0.12
C PRO A 50 6.07 20.58 1.63
N GLY A 51 5.13 20.14 2.46
CA GLY A 51 5.18 20.26 3.93
C GLY A 51 6.06 19.22 4.62
N GLY A 52 6.66 18.28 3.88
CA GLY A 52 7.54 17.24 4.40
C GLY A 52 6.83 15.94 4.77
N THR A 53 5.60 15.73 4.29
CA THR A 53 4.87 14.46 4.48
C THR A 53 5.17 13.48 3.36
N GLY A 54 5.62 12.27 3.69
CA GLY A 54 5.74 11.16 2.74
C GLY A 54 4.36 10.67 2.30
N TYR A 55 4.18 10.38 1.02
CA TYR A 55 2.89 10.03 0.45
C TYR A 55 3.01 8.93 -0.60
N ILE A 56 2.04 8.01 -0.62
CA ILE A 56 1.79 7.06 -1.73
C ILE A 56 0.29 6.73 -1.76
N THR A 57 -0.31 6.62 -2.95
CA THR A 57 -1.74 6.31 -3.10
C THR A 57 -2.08 4.88 -2.69
N ASP A 58 -1.24 3.89 -2.95
CA ASP A 58 -1.43 2.54 -2.40
C ASP A 58 -0.09 1.84 -2.22
N VAL A 59 0.17 1.32 -1.02
CA VAL A 59 1.37 0.52 -0.72
C VAL A 59 1.33 -0.85 -1.38
N GLY A 60 0.15 -1.30 -1.84
CA GLY A 60 -0.09 -2.57 -2.48
C GLY A 60 -0.46 -3.69 -1.51
N MET A 61 -0.18 -4.92 -1.91
CA MET A 61 -0.52 -6.13 -1.15
C MET A 61 0.72 -6.98 -0.90
N THR A 62 0.79 -7.58 0.28
CA THR A 62 1.67 -8.73 0.55
C THR A 62 0.85 -10.00 0.44
N GLY A 63 1.13 -10.83 -0.56
CA GLY A 63 0.29 -11.97 -0.90
C GLY A 63 0.56 -12.52 -2.30
N PRO A 64 -0.33 -13.40 -2.82
CA PRO A 64 -0.14 -14.04 -4.12
C PRO A 64 -0.45 -13.09 -5.28
N PHE A 65 0.49 -12.87 -6.20
CA PHE A 65 0.37 -12.01 -7.39
C PHE A 65 -0.11 -12.77 -8.62
N ASP A 66 0.06 -14.09 -8.66
CA ASP A 66 -0.58 -14.95 -9.66
C ASP A 66 -2.05 -15.20 -9.29
N SER A 67 -2.80 -14.10 -9.20
CA SER A 67 -4.14 -14.03 -8.63
C SER A 67 -4.91 -12.82 -9.16
N VAL A 68 -6.18 -12.69 -8.80
CA VAL A 68 -6.90 -11.41 -8.89
C VAL A 68 -7.10 -10.89 -7.47
N ILE A 69 -6.33 -9.88 -7.09
CA ILE A 69 -6.46 -9.18 -5.80
C ILE A 69 -6.31 -10.15 -4.60
N GLY A 70 -5.52 -11.22 -4.75
CA GLY A 70 -5.27 -12.25 -3.73
C GLY A 70 -6.10 -13.53 -3.90
N ILE A 71 -7.08 -13.54 -4.81
CA ILE A 71 -8.02 -14.66 -5.01
C ILE A 71 -7.69 -15.43 -6.28
N ARG A 72 -7.97 -16.74 -6.30
CA ARG A 72 -7.79 -17.58 -7.51
C ARG A 72 -8.50 -16.96 -8.72
N LYS A 73 -7.74 -16.84 -9.82
CA LYS A 73 -8.17 -16.21 -11.08
C LYS A 73 -9.46 -16.83 -11.60
N GLU A 74 -9.54 -18.15 -11.61
CA GLU A 74 -10.66 -18.91 -12.18
C GLU A 74 -11.98 -18.60 -11.45
N SER A 75 -11.92 -18.50 -10.11
CA SER A 75 -13.09 -18.18 -9.28
C SER A 75 -13.60 -16.77 -9.54
N ILE A 76 -12.70 -15.81 -9.77
CA ILE A 76 -13.09 -14.43 -10.10
C ILE A 76 -13.59 -14.31 -11.54
N MET A 77 -12.94 -14.98 -12.51
CA MET A 77 -13.37 -15.00 -13.90
C MET A 77 -14.78 -15.58 -14.06
N GLN A 78 -15.06 -16.72 -13.41
CA GLN A 78 -16.40 -17.31 -13.41
C GLN A 78 -17.44 -16.36 -12.81
N ARG A 79 -17.10 -15.64 -11.73
CA ARG A 79 -18.02 -14.68 -11.11
C ARG A 79 -18.36 -13.54 -12.07
N PHE A 80 -17.36 -12.97 -12.76
CA PHE A 80 -17.60 -11.89 -13.70
C PHE A 80 -18.36 -12.33 -14.96
N LEU A 81 -18.05 -13.51 -15.50
CA LEU A 81 -18.67 -14.02 -16.73
C LEU A 81 -20.09 -14.55 -16.51
N LEU A 82 -20.31 -15.31 -15.42
CA LEU A 82 -21.57 -16.01 -15.17
C LEU A 82 -22.48 -15.25 -14.21
N GLN A 83 -21.96 -14.23 -13.52
CA GLN A 83 -22.69 -13.44 -12.51
C GLN A 83 -23.29 -14.29 -11.37
N ILE A 84 -22.69 -15.44 -11.07
CA ILE A 84 -23.09 -16.32 -9.97
C ILE A 84 -22.20 -16.14 -8.73
N PRO A 85 -22.69 -16.48 -7.52
CA PRO A 85 -21.87 -16.49 -6.31
C PRO A 85 -20.78 -17.56 -6.39
N ASN A 86 -19.55 -17.17 -6.08
CA ASN A 86 -18.39 -18.06 -6.01
C ASN A 86 -17.72 -17.97 -4.65
N LYS A 87 -17.09 -19.07 -4.23
CA LYS A 87 -16.21 -19.06 -3.05
C LYS A 87 -14.95 -18.24 -3.34
N PHE A 88 -14.52 -17.46 -2.35
CA PHE A 88 -13.28 -16.72 -2.38
C PHE A 88 -12.15 -17.56 -1.81
N ASP A 89 -11.52 -18.35 -2.67
CA ASP A 89 -10.36 -19.15 -2.29
C ASP A 89 -9.08 -18.36 -2.57
N VAL A 90 -8.23 -18.23 -1.54
CA VAL A 90 -6.95 -17.52 -1.61
C VAL A 90 -6.00 -18.23 -2.58
N ALA A 91 -5.35 -17.48 -3.47
CA ALA A 91 -4.32 -18.02 -4.35
C ALA A 91 -3.04 -18.37 -3.58
N LYS A 92 -2.13 -19.15 -4.18
CA LYS A 92 -0.93 -19.65 -3.48
C LYS A 92 0.39 -19.39 -4.19
N ARG A 93 0.36 -18.96 -5.45
CA ARG A 93 1.55 -18.82 -6.30
C ARG A 93 2.00 -17.36 -6.36
N ASP A 94 3.29 -17.17 -6.65
CA ASP A 94 3.92 -15.86 -6.83
C ASP A 94 3.65 -14.93 -5.64
N VAL A 95 4.02 -15.38 -4.44
CA VAL A 95 3.87 -14.56 -3.23
C VAL A 95 4.90 -13.45 -3.29
N ARG A 96 4.46 -12.20 -3.16
CA ARG A 96 5.35 -11.04 -3.09
C ARG A 96 5.04 -10.23 -1.84
N LEU A 97 6.05 -9.58 -1.31
CA LEU A 97 5.91 -8.57 -0.28
C LEU A 97 5.95 -7.19 -0.94
N GLN A 98 4.93 -6.39 -0.64
CA GLN A 98 4.90 -4.97 -1.01
C GLN A 98 4.79 -4.10 0.23
N GLY A 99 5.48 -2.96 0.19
CA GLY A 99 5.48 -1.96 1.24
C GLY A 99 6.26 -0.72 0.82
N VAL A 100 6.55 0.15 1.77
CA VAL A 100 7.38 1.34 1.56
C VAL A 100 8.40 1.50 2.68
N ILE A 101 9.58 1.99 2.33
CA ILE A 101 10.59 2.47 3.28
C ILE A 101 10.44 3.98 3.34
N VAL A 102 10.23 4.50 4.55
CA VAL A 102 10.18 5.95 4.81
C VAL A 102 11.36 6.32 5.68
N GLU A 103 12.22 7.19 5.17
CA GLU A 103 13.31 7.79 5.93
C GLU A 103 12.77 9.04 6.63
N ILE A 104 13.08 9.19 7.92
CA ILE A 104 12.49 10.23 8.77
C ILE A 104 13.62 11.07 9.36
N ASP A 105 13.50 12.39 9.28
CA ASP A 105 14.47 13.33 9.85
C ASP A 105 14.27 13.55 11.37
N HIS A 106 15.17 14.31 11.99
CA HIS A 106 15.10 14.63 13.41
C HIS A 106 13.88 15.50 13.80
N ASN A 107 13.20 16.12 12.83
CA ASN A 107 11.99 16.91 13.03
C ASN A 107 10.71 16.09 12.85
N GLY A 108 10.82 14.80 12.54
CA GLY A 108 9.68 13.91 12.29
C GLY A 108 9.06 14.07 10.90
N ARG A 109 9.77 14.71 9.95
CA ARG A 109 9.36 14.83 8.55
C ARG A 109 9.96 13.70 7.72
N ALA A 110 9.32 13.35 6.60
CA ALA A 110 9.88 12.41 5.66
C ALA A 110 11.08 13.06 4.92
N ALA A 111 12.23 12.41 4.97
CA ALA A 111 13.44 12.74 4.23
C ALA A 111 13.58 11.92 2.93
N GLY A 112 12.94 10.76 2.88
CA GLY A 112 12.95 9.84 1.74
C GLY A 112 11.74 8.91 1.79
N ILE A 113 11.25 8.49 0.62
CA ILE A 113 10.26 7.41 0.51
C ILE A 113 10.59 6.57 -0.72
N GLY A 114 10.58 5.25 -0.57
CA GLY A 114 10.84 4.30 -1.65
C GLY A 114 9.97 3.06 -1.52
N ARG A 115 9.45 2.58 -2.65
CA ARG A 115 8.66 1.34 -2.70
C ARG A 115 9.52 0.11 -2.53
N VAL A 116 8.97 -0.88 -1.85
CA VAL A 116 9.48 -2.24 -1.78
C VAL A 116 8.49 -3.14 -2.51
N SER A 117 8.99 -3.93 -3.45
CA SER A 117 8.26 -5.03 -4.06
C SER A 117 9.24 -6.16 -4.33
N VAL A 118 9.16 -7.22 -3.52
CA VAL A 118 10.09 -8.35 -3.57
C VAL A 118 9.34 -9.65 -3.71
N SER A 119 9.82 -10.54 -4.58
CA SER A 119 9.31 -11.91 -4.67
C SER A 119 9.76 -12.70 -3.45
N MET A 120 8.82 -13.41 -2.84
CA MET A 120 9.05 -14.34 -1.74
C MET A 120 9.12 -15.76 -2.33
N GLU A 121 10.09 -16.01 -3.22
CA GLU A 121 10.45 -17.39 -3.55
C GLU A 121 10.98 -18.07 -2.28
N GLU A 122 10.64 -19.34 -2.09
CA GLU A 122 11.05 -20.11 -0.91
C GLU A 122 12.56 -19.92 -0.70
N GLU A 123 12.94 -19.41 0.46
CA GLU A 123 14.29 -19.46 1.01
C GLU A 123 14.64 -20.93 1.36
N GLN A 124 14.46 -21.85 0.41
CA GLN A 124 15.01 -23.21 0.45
C GLN A 124 16.46 -23.13 -0.04
N GLY A 125 17.37 -22.74 0.86
CA GLY A 125 18.80 -22.95 0.68
C GLY A 125 19.68 -21.73 0.95
N ARG A 126 19.82 -21.37 2.23
CA ARG A 126 21.09 -20.91 2.79
C ARG A 126 21.38 -21.64 4.09
#